data_AF-A0A1X9YH43-F1
#
_entry.id   AF-A0A1X9YH43-F1
#
_cell.length_a   1.000
_cell.length_b   1.000
_cell.length_c   1.000
_cell.angle_alpha   90.00
_cell.angle_beta   90.00
_cell.angle_gamma   90.00
#
_symmetry.space_group_name_H-M   'P 1'
#
loop_
_entity.id
_entity.type
_entity.pdbx_description
1 polymer ?
#
loop_
_entity_poly.entity_id
_entity_poly.type
_entity_poly.pdbx_seq_one_letter_code
_entity_poly.pdbx_strand_id
1 'polypeptide(L)'
;MGFERGFAIGLAARVALLLAAVFGFVWTLNQPGLGVARIVAALCVAGAVALLWAHVRRTNVDLARFVDSVGHGDLSQAFVRPGAGSGFDALGATLDGAMRRLREERLAIADEGRFAAALVDESPVAMLTIDEDGRIEPANKAARRLFRRVGGVRREDFAIHGSTFVAALDALQPGQRRLTTMLIEGAAQRAMLVAAGVARGGRGIRLVSIQPIQGELSAAELGAQADLVRVLTHEIMNSMTPVTSLAASAAALMAEVDDGRDAAIGDARMAVETLARRAAGIMHFVETYRQFIRTPEVSVRRFAGQPWADEIGRLFGASESGRTARLVIEVVPDDLLIDGDPDLLAQVAINLVKNGAEAAAGHAATPQVTLRMEPAIGGRTMIVVADNGPGVPAGFRDDVFLPFFTTKAAGTGVGLSLARRIIVAHNGTITLAPADGGGARFEIIV
;
A
#
# COMPACT_ATOMS: atom_id res chain seq x y z
N MET A 1 55.96 -7.93 -32.72
CA MET A 1 56.65 -8.30 -33.99
C MET A 1 56.69 -9.82 -34.28
N GLY A 2 55.79 -10.64 -33.72
CA GLY A 2 55.67 -12.08 -34.06
C GLY A 2 54.64 -12.40 -35.15
N PHE A 3 53.77 -11.43 -35.46
CA PHE A 3 52.61 -11.48 -36.36
C PHE A 3 52.97 -11.80 -37.81
N GLU A 4 53.86 -11.00 -38.42
CA GLU A 4 54.27 -11.21 -39.81
C GLU A 4 54.95 -12.55 -39.95
N ARG A 5 55.74 -12.96 -38.96
CA ARG A 5 56.51 -14.19 -39.06
C ARG A 5 55.59 -15.41 -39.16
N GLY A 6 54.62 -15.64 -38.27
CA GLY A 6 53.83 -16.89 -38.33
C GLY A 6 52.97 -17.06 -39.60
N PHE A 7 52.12 -16.07 -39.90
CA PHE A 7 51.25 -16.10 -41.07
C PHE A 7 52.03 -15.89 -42.36
N ALA A 8 52.97 -14.94 -42.40
CA ALA A 8 53.78 -14.74 -43.61
C ALA A 8 54.81 -15.87 -43.80
N ILE A 9 55.30 -16.57 -42.77
CA ILE A 9 56.08 -17.82 -42.96
C ILE A 9 55.18 -18.92 -43.48
N GLY A 10 53.96 -19.09 -42.94
CA GLY A 10 53.01 -20.09 -43.42
C GLY A 10 52.55 -19.84 -44.87
N LEU A 11 52.36 -18.57 -45.22
CA LEU A 11 52.03 -18.11 -46.57
C LEU A 11 53.25 -18.23 -47.48
N ALA A 12 54.41 -17.71 -47.06
CA ALA A 12 55.66 -17.77 -47.81
C ALA A 12 56.12 -19.21 -48.04
N ALA A 13 55.95 -20.12 -47.09
CA ALA A 13 56.26 -21.54 -47.27
C ALA A 13 55.36 -22.19 -48.33
N ARG A 14 54.07 -21.84 -48.36
CA ARG A 14 53.13 -22.35 -49.38
C ARG A 14 53.33 -21.69 -50.75
N VAL A 15 53.69 -20.40 -50.78
CA VAL A 15 54.09 -19.69 -51.99
C VAL A 15 55.41 -20.25 -52.52
N ALA A 16 56.39 -20.52 -51.66
CA ALA A 16 57.65 -21.16 -52.03
C ALA A 16 57.44 -22.59 -52.54
N LEU A 17 56.55 -23.37 -51.89
CA LEU A 17 56.14 -24.69 -52.38
C LEU A 17 55.48 -24.61 -53.76
N LEU A 18 54.61 -23.63 -53.98
CA LEU A 18 53.99 -23.38 -55.28
C LEU A 18 55.04 -22.99 -56.33
N LEU A 19 55.94 -22.08 -56.01
CA LEU A 19 57.03 -21.67 -56.91
C LEU A 19 57.95 -22.85 -57.25
N ALA A 20 58.29 -23.70 -56.28
CA ALA A 20 59.07 -24.91 -56.50
C ALA A 20 58.32 -25.93 -57.38
N ALA A 21 57.02 -26.12 -57.16
CA ALA A 21 56.19 -26.99 -57.98
C ALA A 21 56.07 -26.47 -59.43
N VAL A 22 55.89 -25.15 -59.61
CA VAL A 22 55.82 -24.50 -60.92
C VAL A 22 57.16 -24.61 -61.63
N PHE A 23 58.27 -24.36 -60.93
CA PHE A 23 59.62 -24.53 -61.49
C PHE A 23 59.87 -25.97 -61.93
N GLY A 24 59.52 -26.95 -61.09
CA GLY A 24 59.60 -28.37 -61.43
C GLY A 24 58.77 -28.72 -62.67
N PHE A 25 57.55 -28.19 -62.77
CA PHE A 25 56.70 -28.37 -63.95
C PHE A 25 57.33 -27.77 -65.22
N VAL A 26 57.81 -26.53 -65.17
CA VAL A 26 58.49 -25.87 -66.30
C VAL A 26 59.73 -26.65 -66.73
N TRP A 27 60.52 -27.14 -65.78
CA TRP A 27 61.69 -27.98 -66.06
C TRP A 27 61.32 -29.27 -66.81
N THR A 28 60.20 -29.93 -66.45
CA THR A 28 59.73 -31.13 -67.17
C THR A 28 59.22 -30.87 -68.59
N LEU A 29 58.85 -29.62 -68.92
CA LEU A 29 58.46 -29.24 -70.29
C LEU A 29 59.68 -29.15 -71.21
N ASN A 30 60.83 -28.72 -70.69
CA ASN A 30 62.08 -28.56 -71.45
C ASN A 30 62.83 -29.87 -71.69
N GLN A 31 62.40 -30.98 -71.11
CA GLN A 31 63.03 -32.30 -71.28
C GLN A 31 62.19 -33.20 -72.21
N PRO A 32 62.77 -33.75 -73.30
CA PRO A 32 62.09 -34.70 -74.17
C PRO A 32 61.90 -36.06 -73.49
N GLY A 33 60.75 -36.72 -73.71
CA GLY A 33 60.47 -38.09 -73.25
C GLY A 33 59.81 -38.26 -71.87
N LEU A 34 59.61 -37.18 -71.10
CA LEU A 34 59.06 -37.25 -69.72
C LEU A 34 57.54 -37.00 -69.64
N GLY A 35 56.72 -37.80 -70.35
CA GLY A 35 55.26 -37.62 -70.37
C GLY A 35 54.58 -37.76 -68.99
N VAL A 36 54.92 -38.82 -68.25
CA VAL A 36 54.33 -39.09 -66.91
C VAL A 36 54.74 -38.03 -65.88
N ALA A 37 56.00 -37.56 -65.94
CA ALA A 37 56.51 -36.56 -64.99
C ALA A 37 55.78 -35.21 -65.11
N ARG A 38 55.33 -34.83 -66.31
CA ARG A 38 54.54 -33.61 -66.55
C ARG A 38 53.18 -33.67 -65.86
N ILE A 39 52.52 -34.82 -65.90
CA ILE A 39 51.21 -35.02 -65.25
C ILE A 39 51.37 -34.94 -63.73
N VAL A 40 52.39 -35.59 -63.17
CA VAL A 40 52.68 -35.54 -61.74
C VAL A 40 53.02 -34.10 -61.30
N ALA A 41 53.86 -33.39 -62.04
CA ALA A 41 54.22 -32.01 -61.72
C ALA A 41 53.02 -31.05 -61.82
N ALA A 42 52.12 -31.25 -62.81
CA ALA A 42 50.86 -30.49 -62.89
C ALA A 42 49.94 -30.74 -61.69
N LEU A 43 49.83 -31.99 -61.22
CA LEU A 43 49.07 -32.33 -60.02
C LEU A 43 49.69 -31.71 -58.75
N CYS A 44 51.01 -31.65 -58.65
CA CYS A 44 51.69 -30.97 -57.55
C CYS A 44 51.41 -29.46 -57.53
N VAL A 45 51.41 -28.80 -58.70
CA VAL A 45 51.04 -27.38 -58.81
C VAL A 45 49.57 -27.17 -58.40
N ALA A 46 48.66 -28.00 -58.91
CA ALA A 46 47.24 -27.94 -58.55
C ALA A 46 47.02 -28.15 -57.04
N GLY A 47 47.74 -29.11 -56.43
CA GLY A 47 47.71 -29.36 -54.99
C GLY A 47 48.24 -28.16 -54.18
N ALA A 48 49.33 -27.53 -54.61
CA ALA A 48 49.88 -26.34 -53.96
C ALA A 48 48.92 -25.15 -54.03
N VAL A 49 48.28 -24.91 -55.19
CA VAL A 49 47.23 -23.89 -55.35
C VAL A 49 46.03 -24.18 -54.45
N ALA A 50 45.56 -25.42 -54.40
CA ALA A 50 44.42 -25.82 -53.56
C ALA A 50 44.71 -25.61 -52.07
N LEU A 51 45.92 -25.94 -51.60
CA LEU A 51 46.34 -25.73 -50.22
C LEU A 51 46.42 -24.24 -49.86
N LEU A 52 46.93 -23.40 -50.79
CA LEU A 52 46.96 -21.95 -50.61
C LEU A 52 45.55 -21.36 -50.55
N TRP A 53 44.68 -21.75 -51.48
CA TRP A 53 43.29 -21.32 -51.53
C TRP A 53 42.51 -21.72 -50.28
N ALA A 54 42.69 -22.97 -49.81
CA ALA A 54 42.05 -23.45 -48.58
C ALA A 54 42.49 -22.66 -47.34
N HIS A 55 43.77 -22.27 -47.26
CA HIS A 55 44.29 -21.47 -46.16
C HIS A 55 43.68 -20.05 -46.12
N VAL A 56 43.59 -19.39 -47.28
CA VAL A 56 42.99 -18.04 -47.40
C VAL A 56 41.48 -18.10 -47.17
N ARG A 57 40.77 -19.03 -47.83
CA ARG A 57 39.30 -19.14 -47.74
C ARG A 57 38.82 -19.46 -46.32
N ARG A 58 39.48 -20.36 -45.59
CA ARG A 58 39.11 -20.69 -44.20
C ARG A 58 39.26 -19.49 -43.26
N THR A 59 40.17 -18.57 -43.56
CA THR A 59 40.38 -17.37 -42.72
C THR A 59 39.29 -16.33 -42.95
N ASN A 60 38.91 -16.10 -44.21
CA ASN A 60 37.85 -15.13 -44.54
C ASN A 60 36.46 -15.59 -44.10
N VAL A 61 36.14 -16.88 -44.22
CA VAL A 61 34.80 -17.40 -43.86
C VAL A 61 34.54 -17.33 -42.35
N ASP A 62 35.57 -17.50 -41.52
CA ASP A 62 35.41 -17.43 -40.06
C ASP A 62 35.20 -15.99 -39.57
N LEU A 63 35.90 -15.02 -40.17
CA LEU A 63 35.67 -13.60 -39.89
C LEU A 63 34.27 -13.17 -40.33
N ALA A 64 33.81 -13.63 -41.50
CA ALA A 64 32.48 -13.34 -42.00
C ALA A 64 31.39 -13.91 -41.07
N ARG A 65 31.54 -15.16 -40.60
CA ARG A 65 30.61 -15.78 -39.64
C ARG A 65 30.54 -15.03 -38.31
N PHE A 66 31.66 -14.50 -37.84
CA PHE A 66 31.70 -13.71 -36.59
C PHE A 66 31.06 -12.32 -36.74
N VAL A 67 31.33 -11.61 -37.85
CA VAL A 67 30.68 -10.32 -38.12
C VAL A 67 29.17 -10.49 -38.27
N ASP A 68 28.77 -11.58 -38.92
CA ASP A 68 27.36 -11.95 -39.07
C ASP A 68 26.70 -12.26 -37.71
N SER A 69 27.35 -12.98 -36.80
CA SER A 69 26.80 -13.26 -35.46
C SER A 69 26.64 -12.00 -34.60
N VAL A 70 27.58 -11.05 -34.69
CA VAL A 70 27.46 -9.73 -34.03
C VAL A 70 26.31 -8.92 -34.62
N GLY A 71 26.14 -8.95 -35.94
CA GLY A 71 25.02 -8.28 -36.64
C GLY A 71 23.65 -8.81 -36.22
N HIS A 72 23.55 -10.09 -35.86
CA HIS A 72 22.32 -10.73 -35.40
C HIS A 72 22.10 -10.64 -33.87
N GLY A 73 22.96 -9.93 -33.14
CA GLY A 73 22.82 -9.72 -31.70
C GLY A 73 23.09 -10.95 -30.84
N ASP A 74 23.64 -12.03 -31.41
CA ASP A 74 24.12 -13.19 -30.65
C ASP A 74 25.48 -12.85 -30.04
N LEU A 75 25.42 -12.07 -28.97
CA LEU A 75 26.60 -11.65 -28.26
C LEU A 75 27.23 -12.82 -27.53
N SER A 76 26.75 -14.07 -27.54
CA SER A 76 27.28 -15.17 -26.71
C SER A 76 28.56 -15.82 -27.25
N GLN A 77 28.84 -15.65 -28.55
CA GLN A 77 29.98 -16.27 -29.20
C GLN A 77 31.29 -15.55 -28.81
N ALA A 78 32.25 -16.32 -28.29
CA ALA A 78 33.62 -15.86 -28.05
C ALA A 78 34.50 -16.24 -29.24
N PHE A 79 35.42 -15.35 -29.63
CA PHE A 79 36.38 -15.64 -30.69
C PHE A 79 37.46 -16.61 -30.17
N VAL A 80 37.13 -17.91 -30.05
CA VAL A 80 38.09 -18.91 -29.58
C VAL A 80 38.73 -19.62 -30.76
N ARG A 81 39.96 -19.21 -31.11
CA ARG A 81 40.84 -19.96 -32.04
C ARG A 81 42.19 -20.22 -31.37
N PRO A 82 42.43 -21.41 -30.78
CA PRO A 82 43.77 -21.79 -30.33
C PRO A 82 44.67 -21.99 -31.56
N GLY A 83 45.71 -21.15 -31.71
CA GLY A 83 46.78 -21.38 -32.69
C GLY A 83 46.59 -20.74 -34.08
N ALA A 84 45.72 -19.74 -34.25
CA ALA A 84 45.55 -19.01 -35.52
C ALA A 84 46.57 -17.89 -35.76
N GLY A 85 47.46 -17.63 -34.79
CA GLY A 85 48.55 -16.68 -34.89
C GLY A 85 48.25 -15.33 -34.21
N SER A 86 49.30 -14.71 -33.68
CA SER A 86 49.21 -13.64 -32.67
C SER A 86 48.42 -12.37 -33.07
N GLY A 87 48.18 -12.13 -34.36
CA GLY A 87 47.42 -10.95 -34.82
C GLY A 87 45.90 -11.15 -34.78
N PHE A 88 45.43 -12.35 -35.12
CA PHE A 88 44.02 -12.72 -34.96
C PHE A 88 43.70 -13.00 -33.49
N ASP A 89 44.67 -13.48 -32.72
CA ASP A 89 44.53 -13.59 -31.26
C ASP A 89 44.41 -12.20 -30.59
N ALA A 90 45.15 -11.20 -31.08
CA ALA A 90 45.05 -9.82 -30.59
C ALA A 90 43.73 -9.14 -31.01
N LEU A 91 43.29 -9.33 -32.26
CA LEU A 91 41.99 -8.84 -32.74
C LEU A 91 40.84 -9.52 -32.01
N GLY A 92 40.92 -10.85 -31.84
CA GLY A 92 40.00 -11.65 -31.03
C GLY A 92 39.92 -11.13 -29.60
N ALA A 93 41.06 -10.96 -28.93
CA ALA A 93 41.10 -10.41 -27.57
C ALA A 93 40.52 -8.98 -27.47
N THR A 94 40.75 -8.13 -28.48
CA THR A 94 40.21 -6.76 -28.52
C THR A 94 38.69 -6.77 -28.71
N LEU A 95 38.19 -7.60 -29.63
CA LEU A 95 36.77 -7.76 -29.92
C LEU A 95 36.04 -8.44 -28.76
N ASP A 96 36.59 -9.51 -28.20
CA ASP A 96 36.07 -10.18 -27.00
C ASP A 96 36.01 -9.19 -25.82
N GLY A 97 37.03 -8.34 -25.68
CA GLY A 97 37.06 -7.25 -24.71
C GLY A 97 35.92 -6.24 -24.92
N ALA A 98 35.68 -5.81 -26.16
CA ALA A 98 34.59 -4.88 -26.50
C ALA A 98 33.21 -5.52 -26.30
N MET A 99 33.05 -6.79 -26.66
CA MET A 99 31.82 -7.56 -26.47
C MET A 99 31.51 -7.75 -24.99
N ARG A 100 32.53 -8.07 -24.18
CA ARG A 100 32.38 -8.15 -22.72
C ARG A 100 31.91 -6.82 -22.14
N ARG A 101 32.51 -5.69 -22.54
CA ARG A 101 32.07 -4.35 -22.10
C ARG A 101 30.62 -4.07 -22.49
N LEU A 102 30.21 -4.35 -23.73
CA LEU A 102 28.82 -4.16 -24.18
C LEU A 102 27.83 -5.04 -23.41
N ARG A 103 28.20 -6.30 -23.10
CA ARG A 103 27.38 -7.18 -22.26
C ARG A 103 27.28 -6.64 -20.84
N GLU A 104 28.39 -6.21 -20.24
CA GLU A 104 28.43 -5.61 -18.91
C GLU A 104 27.57 -4.34 -18.85
N GLU A 105 27.67 -3.44 -19.83
CA GLU A 105 26.83 -2.25 -19.95
C GLU A 105 25.35 -2.58 -20.10
N ARG A 106 24.99 -3.54 -20.96
CA ARG A 106 23.58 -3.97 -21.11
C ARG A 106 23.04 -4.62 -19.85
N LEU A 107 23.84 -5.45 -19.18
CA LEU A 107 23.47 -6.04 -17.91
C LEU A 107 23.26 -4.96 -16.86
N ALA A 108 24.15 -3.97 -16.77
CA ALA A 108 24.02 -2.84 -15.86
C ALA A 108 22.75 -2.03 -16.12
N ILE A 109 22.46 -1.67 -17.38
CA ILE A 109 21.22 -0.96 -17.75
C ILE A 109 19.97 -1.79 -17.41
N ALA A 110 19.99 -3.09 -17.69
CA ALA A 110 18.87 -3.98 -17.38
C ALA A 110 18.68 -4.13 -15.87
N ASP A 111 19.78 -4.16 -15.10
CA ASP A 111 19.73 -4.28 -13.64
C ASP A 111 19.22 -3.00 -13.00
N GLU A 112 19.72 -1.83 -13.42
CA GLU A 112 19.21 -0.52 -13.02
C GLU A 112 17.71 -0.37 -13.34
N GLY A 113 17.30 -0.81 -14.53
CA GLY A 113 15.88 -0.82 -14.94
C GLY A 113 15.01 -1.72 -14.05
N ARG A 114 15.50 -2.92 -13.69
CA ARG A 114 14.80 -3.81 -12.75
C ARG A 114 14.73 -3.22 -11.35
N PHE A 115 15.81 -2.62 -10.88
CA PHE A 115 15.87 -1.96 -9.58
C PHE A 115 14.88 -0.80 -9.49
N ALA A 116 14.88 0.10 -10.48
CA ALA A 116 13.92 1.21 -10.55
C ALA A 116 12.46 0.73 -10.61
N ALA A 117 12.17 -0.31 -11.40
CA ALA A 117 10.84 -0.91 -11.46
C ALA A 117 10.41 -1.50 -10.11
N ALA A 118 11.32 -2.17 -9.40
CA ALA A 118 11.06 -2.72 -8.07
C ALA A 118 10.78 -1.62 -7.03
N LEU A 119 11.52 -0.50 -7.06
CA LEU A 119 11.28 0.64 -6.18
C LEU A 119 9.88 1.25 -6.38
N VAL A 120 9.45 1.40 -7.64
CA VAL A 120 8.10 1.89 -7.95
C VAL A 120 7.05 0.89 -7.50
N ASP A 121 7.26 -0.41 -7.75
CA ASP A 121 6.27 -1.44 -7.45
C ASP A 121 6.06 -1.67 -5.95
N GLU A 122 7.12 -1.58 -5.14
CA GLU A 122 7.07 -1.69 -3.68
C GLU A 122 6.78 -0.35 -2.96
N SER A 123 6.59 0.75 -3.69
CA SER A 123 6.16 2.01 -3.10
C SER A 123 4.77 1.86 -2.43
N PRO A 124 4.58 2.34 -1.19
CA PRO A 124 3.29 2.23 -0.50
C PRO A 124 2.21 3.17 -1.05
N VAL A 125 2.61 4.20 -1.80
CA VAL A 125 1.70 5.19 -2.38
C VAL A 125 1.13 4.65 -3.68
N ALA A 126 -0.20 4.68 -3.85
CA ALA A 126 -0.83 4.21 -5.08
C ALA A 126 -0.51 5.17 -6.23
N MET A 127 0.04 4.66 -7.33
CA MET A 127 0.37 5.45 -8.51
C MET A 127 -0.44 5.00 -9.73
N LEU A 128 -1.06 5.96 -10.42
CA LEU A 128 -1.72 5.77 -11.71
C LEU A 128 -0.94 6.49 -12.81
N THR A 129 -0.84 5.89 -13.99
CA THR A 129 -0.35 6.58 -15.20
C THR A 129 -1.52 6.93 -16.09
N ILE A 130 -1.51 8.14 -16.63
CA ILE A 130 -2.51 8.64 -17.57
C ILE A 130 -1.77 9.10 -18.84
N ASP A 131 -2.05 8.44 -19.96
CA ASP A 131 -1.45 8.79 -21.25
C ASP A 131 -2.19 9.95 -21.96
N GLU A 132 -1.70 10.36 -23.13
CA GLU A 132 -2.28 11.44 -23.96
C GLU A 132 -3.69 11.10 -24.48
N ASP A 133 -4.01 9.81 -24.61
CA ASP A 133 -5.33 9.32 -25.02
C ASP A 133 -6.32 9.22 -23.83
N GLY A 134 -5.85 9.55 -22.61
CA GLY A 134 -6.64 9.50 -21.38
C GLY A 134 -6.81 8.10 -20.79
N ARG A 135 -5.97 7.13 -21.18
CA ARG A 135 -5.96 5.78 -20.63
C ARG A 135 -5.26 5.80 -19.26
N ILE A 136 -5.97 5.30 -18.25
CA ILE A 136 -5.55 5.28 -16.85
C ILE A 136 -5.15 3.85 -16.50
N GLU A 137 -3.90 3.65 -16.08
CA GLU A 137 -3.35 2.34 -15.72
C GLU A 137 -2.70 2.35 -14.33
N PRO A 138 -2.90 1.32 -13.49
CA PRO A 138 -2.18 1.16 -12.24
C PRO A 138 -0.68 0.92 -12.44
N ALA A 139 0.15 1.84 -11.98
CA ALA A 139 1.60 1.78 -12.17
C ALA A 139 2.31 0.85 -11.17
N ASN A 140 1.74 0.64 -9.99
CA ASN A 140 2.36 -0.17 -8.93
C ASN A 140 1.38 -1.07 -8.17
N LYS A 141 1.93 -1.94 -7.32
CA LYS A 141 1.18 -2.88 -6.46
C LYS A 141 0.18 -2.16 -5.55
N ALA A 142 0.54 -1.01 -4.98
CA ALA A 142 -0.36 -0.22 -4.14
C ALA A 142 -1.60 0.26 -4.92
N ALA A 143 -1.43 0.74 -6.16
CA ALA A 143 -2.55 1.11 -7.02
C ALA A 143 -3.40 -0.10 -7.43
N ARG A 144 -2.78 -1.23 -7.82
CA ARG A 144 -3.52 -2.46 -8.16
C ARG A 144 -4.35 -2.98 -6.98
N ARG A 145 -3.88 -2.80 -5.74
CA ARG A 145 -4.63 -3.11 -4.52
C ARG A 145 -5.81 -2.15 -4.31
N LEU A 146 -5.57 -0.85 -4.44
CA LEU A 146 -6.59 0.19 -4.22
C LEU A 146 -7.71 0.15 -5.28
N PHE A 147 -7.37 -0.11 -6.55
CA PHE A 147 -8.27 -0.08 -7.70
C PHE A 147 -8.65 -1.48 -8.22
N ARG A 148 -8.58 -2.52 -7.39
CA ARG A 148 -8.81 -3.93 -7.81
C ARG A 148 -10.17 -4.17 -8.49
N ARG A 149 -11.19 -3.36 -8.19
CA ARG A 149 -12.55 -3.47 -8.76
C ARG A 149 -12.69 -2.77 -10.12
N VAL A 150 -11.69 -1.98 -10.53
CA VAL A 150 -11.70 -1.29 -11.81
C VAL A 150 -11.30 -2.29 -12.90
N GLY A 151 -12.26 -2.65 -13.76
CA GLY A 151 -12.07 -3.64 -14.83
C GLY A 151 -11.58 -3.06 -16.16
N GLY A 152 -11.37 -1.75 -16.24
CA GLY A 152 -10.98 -1.07 -17.47
C GLY A 152 -9.95 0.04 -17.23
N VAL A 153 -9.63 0.75 -18.31
CA VAL A 153 -8.58 1.79 -18.35
C VAL A 153 -9.14 3.18 -18.68
N ARG A 154 -10.47 3.31 -18.78
CA ARG A 154 -11.12 4.59 -19.08
C ARG A 154 -11.48 5.29 -17.79
N ARG A 155 -11.57 6.62 -17.84
CA ARG A 155 -12.04 7.46 -16.72
C ARG A 155 -13.38 6.99 -16.11
N GLU A 156 -14.28 6.49 -16.96
CA GLU A 156 -15.61 6.03 -16.54
C GLU A 156 -15.54 4.79 -15.64
N ASP A 157 -14.52 3.95 -15.82
CA ASP A 157 -14.32 2.74 -15.03
C ASP A 157 -13.95 3.07 -13.56
N PHE A 158 -13.40 4.27 -13.32
CA PHE A 158 -13.04 4.76 -11.98
C PHE A 158 -14.20 5.46 -11.27
N ALA A 159 -15.37 5.64 -11.91
CA ALA A 159 -16.53 6.29 -11.30
C ALA A 159 -17.05 5.57 -10.04
N ILE A 160 -16.74 4.28 -9.89
CA ILE A 160 -17.03 3.49 -8.68
C ILE A 160 -16.38 4.07 -7.42
N HIS A 161 -15.32 4.86 -7.58
CA HIS A 161 -14.62 5.55 -6.48
C HIS A 161 -15.17 6.97 -6.23
N GLY A 162 -16.31 7.32 -6.82
CA GLY A 162 -17.02 8.57 -6.61
C GLY A 162 -16.73 9.62 -7.69
N SER A 163 -17.75 10.42 -8.02
CA SER A 163 -17.67 11.45 -9.06
C SER A 163 -16.69 12.58 -8.72
N THR A 164 -16.53 12.91 -7.43
CA THR A 164 -15.55 13.89 -6.94
C THR A 164 -14.11 13.46 -7.20
N PHE A 165 -13.83 12.16 -7.11
CA PHE A 165 -12.52 11.61 -7.42
C PHE A 165 -12.20 11.71 -8.92
N VAL A 166 -13.12 11.29 -9.78
CA VAL A 166 -12.95 11.36 -11.24
C VAL A 166 -12.80 12.81 -11.69
N ALA A 167 -13.63 13.72 -11.20
CA ALA A 167 -13.50 15.15 -11.51
C ALA A 167 -12.16 15.74 -11.03
N ALA A 168 -11.64 15.28 -9.89
CA ALA A 168 -10.32 15.67 -9.42
C ALA A 168 -9.20 15.13 -10.32
N LEU A 169 -9.30 13.87 -10.79
CA LEU A 169 -8.36 13.29 -11.74
C LEU A 169 -8.31 14.08 -13.06
N ASP A 170 -9.46 14.52 -13.59
CA ASP A 170 -9.50 15.27 -14.86
C ASP A 170 -8.91 16.69 -14.71
N ALA A 171 -9.22 17.36 -13.60
CA ALA A 171 -8.80 18.74 -13.38
C ALA A 171 -7.32 18.90 -12.95
N LEU A 172 -6.67 17.83 -12.49
CA LEU A 172 -5.35 17.89 -11.86
C LEU A 172 -4.21 18.02 -12.88
N GLN A 173 -3.55 19.18 -12.94
CA GLN A 173 -2.41 19.38 -13.83
C GLN A 173 -1.08 18.93 -13.20
N PRO A 174 -0.07 18.56 -14.01
CA PRO A 174 1.28 18.28 -13.50
C PRO A 174 1.82 19.39 -12.59
N GLY A 175 2.42 19.01 -11.46
CA GLY A 175 2.91 19.93 -10.43
C GLY A 175 1.86 20.38 -9.41
N GLN A 176 0.58 20.03 -9.61
CA GLN A 176 -0.49 20.34 -8.67
C GLN A 176 -0.73 19.21 -7.68
N ARG A 177 -1.23 19.61 -6.51
CA ARG A 177 -1.80 18.73 -5.49
C ARG A 177 -3.26 19.10 -5.26
N ARG A 178 -4.11 18.10 -5.02
CA ARG A 178 -5.54 18.32 -4.76
C ARG A 178 -6.04 17.34 -3.71
N LEU A 179 -6.72 17.89 -2.71
CA LEU A 179 -7.50 17.10 -1.78
C LEU A 179 -8.85 16.77 -2.43
N THR A 180 -9.25 15.51 -2.39
CA THR A 180 -10.57 15.06 -2.85
C THR A 180 -11.15 14.02 -1.90
N THR A 181 -12.43 13.76 -2.04
CA THR A 181 -13.10 12.64 -1.41
C THR A 181 -13.27 11.54 -2.44
N MET A 182 -12.95 10.30 -2.06
CA MET A 182 -13.14 9.12 -2.88
C MET A 182 -13.74 7.98 -2.07
N LEU A 183 -14.47 7.09 -2.73
CA LEU A 183 -15.02 5.88 -2.11
C LEU A 183 -13.94 4.79 -2.13
N ILE A 184 -13.51 4.37 -0.95
CA ILE A 184 -12.57 3.26 -0.75
C ILE A 184 -13.30 2.22 0.08
N GLU A 185 -13.44 1.01 -0.46
CA GLU A 185 -14.12 -0.10 0.23
C GLU A 185 -15.58 0.22 0.63
N GLY A 186 -16.24 1.15 -0.08
CA GLY A 186 -17.61 1.59 0.21
C GLY A 186 -17.69 2.81 1.13
N ALA A 187 -16.61 3.15 1.83
CA ALA A 187 -16.55 4.31 2.71
C ALA A 187 -15.99 5.55 1.98
N ALA A 188 -16.59 6.71 2.22
CA ALA A 188 -16.07 7.99 1.74
C ALA A 188 -14.83 8.38 2.57
N GLN A 189 -13.68 8.48 1.91
CA GLN A 189 -12.41 8.81 2.53
C GLN A 189 -11.75 9.99 1.82
N ARG A 190 -11.09 10.86 2.58
CA ARG A 190 -10.26 11.93 2.02
C ARG A 190 -8.95 11.36 1.49
N ALA A 191 -8.58 11.77 0.28
CA ALA A 191 -7.35 11.39 -0.38
C ALA A 191 -6.64 12.61 -0.98
N MET A 192 -5.32 12.62 -0.87
CA MET A 192 -4.44 13.58 -1.54
C MET A 192 -4.03 13.01 -2.89
N LEU A 193 -4.26 13.77 -3.95
CA LEU A 193 -3.78 13.48 -5.30
C LEU A 193 -2.64 14.44 -5.64
N VAL A 194 -1.56 13.92 -6.22
CA VAL A 194 -0.43 14.71 -6.73
C VAL A 194 -0.10 14.25 -8.13
N ALA A 195 -0.07 15.18 -9.09
CA ALA A 195 0.29 14.87 -10.47
C ALA A 195 1.72 15.30 -10.78
N ALA A 196 2.45 14.44 -11.49
CA ALA A 196 3.76 14.71 -12.07
C ALA A 196 3.74 14.40 -13.57
N GLY A 197 4.40 15.23 -14.37
CA GLY A 197 4.59 14.98 -15.80
C GLY A 197 5.87 14.17 -16.00
N VAL A 198 5.77 13.07 -16.73
CA VAL A 198 6.88 12.17 -17.04
C VAL A 198 6.89 11.91 -18.54
N ALA A 199 8.06 11.93 -19.18
CA ALA A 199 8.19 11.55 -20.58
C ALA A 199 8.59 10.07 -20.69
N ARG A 200 7.89 9.29 -21.51
CA ARG A 200 8.25 7.90 -21.83
C ARG A 200 8.25 7.70 -23.33
N GLY A 201 9.41 7.38 -23.91
CA GLY A 201 9.55 7.17 -25.35
C GLY A 201 9.13 8.37 -26.21
N GLY A 202 9.31 9.59 -25.69
CA GLY A 202 8.90 10.82 -26.38
C GLY A 202 7.43 11.21 -26.24
N ARG A 203 6.61 10.42 -25.54
CA ARG A 203 5.21 10.74 -25.22
C ARG A 203 5.07 11.28 -23.80
N GLY A 204 4.19 12.24 -23.61
CA GLY A 204 3.85 12.78 -22.29
C GLY A 204 2.95 11.82 -21.52
N ILE A 205 3.36 11.42 -20.32
CA ILE A 205 2.54 10.64 -19.40
C ILE A 205 2.39 11.44 -18.12
N ARG A 206 1.16 11.48 -17.59
CA ARG A 206 0.89 12.06 -16.28
C ARG A 206 0.86 10.94 -15.23
N LEU A 207 1.79 11.00 -14.29
CA LEU A 207 1.81 10.13 -13.11
C LEU A 207 0.97 10.79 -12.02
N VAL A 208 -0.04 10.11 -11.51
CA VAL A 208 -0.89 10.59 -10.40
C VAL A 208 -0.66 9.69 -9.19
N SER A 209 -0.06 10.26 -8.15
CA SER A 209 0.08 9.63 -6.84
C SER A 209 -1.17 9.90 -6.01
N ILE A 210 -1.68 8.86 -5.35
CA ILE A 210 -2.92 8.85 -4.59
C ILE A 210 -2.62 8.31 -3.20
N GLN A 211 -2.88 9.14 -2.20
CA GLN A 211 -2.67 8.79 -0.80
C GLN A 211 -3.96 9.05 -0.02
N PRO A 212 -4.70 8.00 0.39
CA PRO A 212 -5.73 8.13 1.40
C PRO A 212 -5.09 8.68 2.68
N ILE A 213 -5.68 9.69 3.30
CA ILE A 213 -5.15 10.36 4.51
C ILE A 213 -6.14 10.32 5.69
N GLN A 214 -7.29 9.66 5.53
CA GLN A 214 -8.37 9.71 6.50
C GLN A 214 -7.99 9.08 7.85
N GLY A 215 -7.22 7.98 7.82
CA GLY A 215 -6.77 7.29 9.02
C GLY A 215 -5.80 8.14 9.83
N GLU A 216 -4.76 8.67 9.17
CA GLU A 216 -3.75 9.53 9.77
C GLU A 216 -4.35 10.83 10.29
N LEU A 217 -5.28 11.44 9.54
CA LEU A 217 -6.00 12.64 9.98
C LEU A 217 -6.84 12.35 11.22
N SER A 218 -7.60 11.25 11.24
CA SER A 218 -8.43 10.88 12.38
C SER A 218 -7.59 10.59 13.63
N ALA A 219 -6.43 9.93 13.46
CA ALA A 219 -5.48 9.69 14.55
C ALA A 219 -4.89 11.01 15.08
N ALA A 220 -4.51 11.93 14.20
CA ALA A 220 -3.99 13.25 14.57
C ALA A 220 -5.04 14.10 15.31
N GLU A 221 -6.30 14.11 14.83
CA GLU A 221 -7.42 14.79 15.47
C GLU A 221 -7.66 14.26 16.89
N LEU A 222 -7.73 12.93 17.05
CA LEU A 222 -7.92 12.30 18.36
C LEU A 222 -6.75 12.56 19.31
N GLY A 223 -5.51 12.54 18.80
CA GLY A 223 -4.31 12.86 19.57
C GLY A 223 -4.32 14.31 20.06
N ALA A 224 -4.61 15.27 19.18
CA ALA A 224 -4.71 16.67 19.53
C ALA A 224 -5.83 16.93 20.56
N GLN A 225 -6.98 16.26 20.40
CA GLN A 225 -8.07 16.32 21.38
C GLN A 225 -7.64 15.77 22.74
N ALA A 226 -6.91 14.65 22.76
CA ALA A 226 -6.39 14.08 24.00
C ALA A 226 -5.39 14.99 24.71
N ASP A 227 -4.51 15.64 23.96
CA ASP A 227 -3.57 16.61 24.49
C ASP A 227 -4.26 17.85 25.06
N LEU A 228 -5.26 18.40 24.35
CA LEU A 228 -6.05 19.52 24.83
C LEU A 228 -6.76 19.18 26.14
N VAL A 229 -7.39 18.00 26.23
CA VAL A 229 -8.06 17.59 27.47
C VAL A 229 -7.06 17.41 28.59
N ARG A 230 -5.89 16.83 28.34
CA ARG A 230 -4.84 16.68 29.36
C ARG A 230 -4.43 18.03 29.96
N VAL A 231 -4.22 19.05 29.13
CA VAL A 231 -3.88 20.41 29.57
C VAL A 231 -5.05 21.06 30.29
N LEU A 232 -6.26 21.03 29.70
CA LEU A 232 -7.45 21.63 30.30
C LEU A 232 -7.80 21.00 31.64
N THR A 233 -7.75 19.67 31.77
CA THR A 233 -7.96 19.00 33.04
C THR A 233 -6.93 19.43 34.07
N HIS A 234 -5.66 19.59 33.70
CA HIS A 234 -4.65 20.07 34.63
C HIS A 234 -4.98 21.49 35.13
N GLU A 235 -5.35 22.41 34.23
CA GLU A 235 -5.70 23.79 34.60
C GLU A 235 -7.02 23.88 35.41
N ILE A 236 -8.02 23.06 35.06
CA ILE A 236 -9.28 22.97 35.81
C ILE A 236 -9.01 22.41 37.20
N MET A 237 -8.23 21.34 37.34
CA MET A 237 -7.90 20.77 38.64
C MET A 237 -7.10 21.75 39.49
N ASN A 238 -6.15 22.48 38.91
CA ASN A 238 -5.40 23.52 39.62
C ASN A 238 -6.30 24.64 40.14
N SER A 239 -7.31 25.04 39.37
CA SER A 239 -8.23 26.12 39.74
C SER A 239 -9.36 25.66 40.67
N MET A 240 -9.85 24.43 40.50
CA MET A 240 -11.02 23.89 41.23
C MET A 240 -10.64 23.17 42.52
N THR A 241 -9.41 22.65 42.66
CA THR A 241 -8.98 21.99 43.90
C THR A 241 -9.06 22.94 45.11
N PRO A 242 -8.54 24.20 45.03
CA PRO A 242 -8.69 25.15 46.12
C PRO A 242 -10.15 25.52 46.39
N VAL A 243 -10.96 25.72 45.34
CA VAL A 243 -12.40 26.05 45.48
C VAL A 243 -13.15 24.94 46.20
N THR A 244 -12.90 23.69 45.83
CA THR A 244 -13.53 22.51 46.45
C THR A 244 -13.10 22.37 47.92
N SER A 245 -11.82 22.57 48.21
CA SER A 245 -11.28 22.53 49.57
C SER A 245 -11.85 23.65 50.48
N LEU A 246 -11.91 24.88 49.96
CA LEU A 246 -12.49 26.03 50.66
C LEU A 246 -13.99 25.84 50.90
N ALA A 247 -14.72 25.35 49.90
CA ALA A 247 -16.15 25.08 50.03
C ALA A 247 -16.43 23.99 51.08
N ALA A 248 -15.64 22.91 51.08
CA ALA A 248 -15.75 21.84 52.08
C ALA A 248 -15.43 22.35 53.50
N SER A 249 -14.34 23.13 53.64
CA SER A 249 -13.96 23.76 54.91
C SER A 249 -15.03 24.72 55.42
N ALA A 250 -15.59 25.57 54.53
CA ALA A 250 -16.66 26.49 54.89
C ALA A 250 -17.95 25.76 55.29
N ALA A 251 -18.28 24.64 54.63
CA ALA A 251 -19.43 23.82 55.02
C ALA A 251 -19.23 23.22 56.42
N ALA A 252 -18.03 22.71 56.72
CA ALA A 252 -17.68 22.18 58.04
C ALA A 252 -17.77 23.25 59.13
N LEU A 253 -17.20 24.44 58.90
CA LEU A 253 -17.27 25.56 59.85
C LEU A 253 -18.72 26.03 60.07
N MET A 254 -19.53 26.11 59.01
CA MET A 254 -20.95 26.47 59.15
C MET A 254 -21.74 25.41 59.92
N ALA A 255 -21.40 24.14 59.78
CA ALA A 255 -22.01 23.06 60.56
C ALA A 255 -21.65 23.12 62.05
N GLU A 256 -20.49 23.67 62.43
CA GLU A 256 -20.13 23.90 63.84
C GLU A 256 -20.88 25.09 64.46
N VAL A 257 -21.24 26.09 63.65
CA VAL A 257 -21.90 27.33 64.11
C VAL A 257 -23.43 27.22 64.06
N ASP A 258 -23.99 26.36 63.21
CA ASP A 258 -25.43 26.11 63.12
C ASP A 258 -25.95 25.34 64.35
N ASP A 259 -26.50 26.07 65.31
CA ASP A 259 -27.15 25.53 66.51
C ASP A 259 -28.66 25.27 66.32
N GLY A 260 -29.16 25.40 65.08
CA GLY A 260 -30.56 25.19 64.71
C GLY A 260 -31.53 26.30 65.15
N ARG A 261 -31.04 27.40 65.74
CA ARG A 261 -31.90 28.49 66.25
C ARG A 261 -32.03 29.67 65.28
N ASP A 262 -31.02 29.91 64.44
CA ASP A 262 -31.04 31.00 63.45
C ASP A 262 -31.26 30.46 62.03
N ALA A 263 -32.40 30.81 61.44
CA ALA A 263 -32.75 30.40 60.08
C ALA A 263 -31.75 30.90 59.02
N ALA A 264 -31.15 32.08 59.21
CA ALA A 264 -30.18 32.62 58.26
C ALA A 264 -28.87 31.83 58.25
N ILE A 265 -28.44 31.31 59.41
CA ILE A 265 -27.26 30.44 59.52
C ILE A 265 -27.56 29.07 58.88
N GLY A 266 -28.75 28.51 59.12
CA GLY A 266 -29.20 27.28 58.48
C GLY A 266 -29.24 27.38 56.95
N ASP A 267 -29.79 28.47 56.42
CA ASP A 267 -29.82 28.74 54.97
C ASP A 267 -28.41 28.91 54.38
N ALA A 268 -27.53 29.62 55.07
CA ALA A 268 -26.13 29.79 54.67
C ALA A 268 -25.38 28.44 54.64
N ARG A 269 -25.60 27.56 55.64
CA ARG A 269 -25.04 26.21 55.66
C ARG A 269 -25.52 25.39 54.47
N MET A 270 -26.82 25.36 54.20
CA MET A 270 -27.37 24.64 53.04
C MET A 270 -26.79 25.14 51.71
N ALA A 271 -26.58 26.45 51.57
CA ALA A 271 -25.98 27.04 50.39
C ALA A 271 -24.53 26.59 50.20
N VAL A 272 -23.71 26.64 51.26
CA VAL A 272 -22.29 26.24 51.20
C VAL A 272 -22.14 24.73 51.01
N GLU A 273 -22.94 23.91 51.66
CA GLU A 273 -22.98 22.46 51.43
C GLU A 273 -23.33 22.12 49.97
N THR A 274 -24.29 22.86 49.40
CA THR A 274 -24.66 22.70 47.99
C THR A 274 -23.51 23.10 47.07
N LEU A 275 -22.80 24.20 47.38
CA LEU A 275 -21.64 24.64 46.64
C LEU A 275 -20.50 23.61 46.72
N ALA A 276 -20.21 23.07 47.91
CA ALA A 276 -19.21 22.02 48.11
C ALA A 276 -19.54 20.75 47.30
N ARG A 277 -20.81 20.30 47.34
CA ARG A 277 -21.28 19.15 46.58
C ARG A 277 -21.16 19.36 45.06
N ARG A 278 -21.49 20.56 44.57
CA ARG A 278 -21.37 20.92 43.16
C ARG A 278 -19.90 20.97 42.71
N ALA A 279 -19.02 21.58 43.51
CA ALA A 279 -17.58 21.66 43.23
C ALA A 279 -16.93 20.27 43.16
N ALA A 280 -17.24 19.40 44.13
CA ALA A 280 -16.79 18.01 44.13
C ALA A 280 -17.32 17.23 42.90
N GLY A 281 -18.58 17.46 42.52
CA GLY A 281 -19.17 16.88 41.32
C GLY A 281 -18.45 17.27 40.02
N ILE A 282 -18.04 18.54 39.88
CA ILE A 282 -17.25 19.01 38.73
C ILE A 282 -15.88 18.34 38.72
N MET A 283 -15.18 18.27 39.86
CA MET A 283 -13.87 17.60 39.95
C MET A 283 -13.97 16.13 39.56
N HIS A 284 -15.00 15.42 40.04
CA HIS A 284 -15.24 14.04 39.68
C HIS A 284 -15.50 13.88 38.17
N PHE A 285 -16.37 14.72 37.60
CA PHE A 285 -16.66 14.72 36.17
C PHE A 285 -15.40 14.92 35.31
N VAL A 286 -14.55 15.87 35.68
CA VAL A 286 -13.31 16.18 34.96
C VAL A 286 -12.32 15.01 35.02
N GLU A 287 -12.20 14.35 36.17
CA GLU A 287 -11.32 13.19 36.32
C GLU A 287 -11.84 11.98 35.53
N THR A 288 -13.15 11.71 35.58
CA THR A 288 -13.79 10.67 34.75
C THR A 288 -13.59 10.94 33.26
N TYR A 289 -13.73 12.19 32.82
CA TYR A 289 -13.50 12.57 31.43
C TYR A 289 -12.04 12.37 30.99
N ARG A 290 -11.08 12.67 31.88
CA ARG A 290 -9.66 12.44 31.63
C ARG A 290 -9.34 10.95 31.45
N GLN A 291 -9.88 10.11 32.31
CA GLN A 291 -9.71 8.65 32.20
C GLN A 291 -10.31 8.13 30.89
N PHE A 292 -11.45 8.69 30.51
CA PHE A 292 -12.13 8.32 29.28
C PHE A 292 -11.30 8.63 28.03
N ILE A 293 -10.60 9.77 27.96
CA ILE A 293 -9.86 10.21 26.76
C ILE A 293 -8.47 9.56 26.59
N ARG A 294 -8.05 8.67 27.48
CA ARG A 294 -6.82 7.89 27.27
C ARG A 294 -6.99 6.88 26.14
N THR A 295 -6.12 6.91 25.14
CA THR A 295 -6.16 5.96 24.02
C THR A 295 -5.90 4.56 24.57
N PRO A 296 -6.79 3.59 24.32
CA PRO A 296 -6.57 2.22 24.78
C PRO A 296 -5.36 1.61 24.06
N GLU A 297 -4.52 0.89 24.80
CA GLU A 297 -3.47 0.06 24.20
C GLU A 297 -4.13 -1.17 23.56
N VAL A 298 -3.89 -1.38 22.27
CA VAL A 298 -4.51 -2.45 21.48
C VAL A 298 -3.55 -3.63 21.38
N SER A 299 -3.99 -4.80 21.82
CA SER A 299 -3.26 -6.06 21.61
C SER A 299 -3.85 -6.83 20.43
N VAL A 300 -3.33 -6.56 19.22
CA VAL A 300 -3.82 -7.22 18.01
C VAL A 300 -3.45 -8.71 18.02
N ARG A 301 -4.46 -9.57 17.98
CA ARG A 301 -4.31 -11.02 17.80
C ARG A 301 -5.32 -11.54 16.78
N ARG A 302 -5.00 -12.67 16.17
CA ARG A 302 -5.91 -13.36 15.24
C ARG A 302 -6.86 -14.26 16.01
N PHE A 303 -8.17 -14.10 15.81
CA PHE A 303 -9.20 -14.92 16.45
C PHE A 303 -10.36 -15.24 15.50
N ALA A 304 -11.13 -16.28 15.82
CA ALA A 304 -12.26 -16.71 15.00
C ALA A 304 -13.51 -15.84 15.24
N GLY A 305 -14.15 -15.41 14.16
CA GLY A 305 -15.32 -14.53 14.19
C GLY A 305 -16.54 -15.17 14.82
N GLN A 306 -16.84 -16.44 14.50
CA GLN A 306 -18.04 -17.11 15.01
C GLN A 306 -18.05 -17.26 16.55
N PRO A 307 -17.01 -17.80 17.22
CA PRO A 307 -16.98 -17.89 18.68
C PRO A 307 -17.07 -16.53 19.38
N TRP A 308 -16.47 -15.50 18.79
CA TRP A 308 -16.52 -14.13 19.29
C TRP A 308 -17.91 -13.52 19.15
N ALA A 309 -18.58 -13.76 18.02
CA ALA A 309 -19.96 -13.33 17.79
C ALA A 309 -20.92 -13.99 18.79
N ASP A 310 -20.75 -15.30 19.05
CA ASP A 310 -21.55 -16.03 20.03
C ASP A 310 -21.38 -15.48 21.45
N GLU A 311 -20.17 -15.04 21.79
CA GLU A 311 -19.89 -14.38 23.07
C GLU A 311 -20.63 -13.04 23.21
N ILE A 312 -20.61 -12.21 22.17
CA ILE A 312 -21.41 -10.98 22.12
C ILE A 312 -22.89 -11.30 22.28
N GLY A 313 -23.38 -12.35 21.61
CA GLY A 313 -24.75 -12.83 21.74
C GLY A 313 -25.14 -13.17 23.17
N ARG A 314 -24.28 -13.90 23.90
CA ARG A 314 -24.51 -14.24 25.32
C ARG A 314 -24.52 -13.00 26.22
N LEU A 315 -23.54 -12.10 26.04
CA LEU A 315 -23.43 -10.87 26.82
C LEU A 315 -24.64 -9.95 26.57
N PHE A 316 -25.07 -9.82 25.32
CA PHE A 316 -26.27 -9.08 24.96
C PHE A 316 -27.53 -9.71 25.58
N GLY A 317 -27.70 -11.03 25.47
CA GLY A 317 -28.85 -11.74 26.04
C GLY A 317 -28.97 -11.65 27.56
N ALA A 318 -27.85 -11.50 28.27
CA ALA A 318 -27.82 -11.27 29.71
C ALA A 318 -28.18 -9.82 30.11
N SER A 319 -28.12 -8.87 29.17
CA SER A 319 -28.42 -7.46 29.41
C SER A 319 -29.93 -7.15 29.36
N GLU A 320 -30.34 -6.02 29.94
CA GLU A 320 -31.73 -5.55 29.88
C GLU A 320 -32.20 -5.34 28.44
N SER A 321 -31.33 -4.84 27.56
CA SER A 321 -31.60 -4.66 26.13
C SER A 321 -31.81 -5.98 25.38
N GLY A 322 -31.22 -7.07 25.86
CA GLY A 322 -31.46 -8.42 25.32
C GLY A 322 -32.88 -8.94 25.58
N ARG A 323 -33.60 -8.33 26.53
CA ARG A 323 -35.02 -8.64 26.81
C ARG A 323 -35.97 -7.84 25.93
N THR A 324 -35.51 -6.73 25.35
CA THR A 324 -36.37 -5.81 24.58
C THR A 324 -36.18 -5.93 23.07
N ALA A 325 -35.04 -6.44 22.60
CA ALA A 325 -34.78 -6.62 21.18
C ALA A 325 -34.12 -7.98 20.85
N ARG A 326 -34.42 -8.49 19.66
CA ARG A 326 -33.79 -9.69 19.11
C ARG A 326 -32.47 -9.33 18.45
N LEU A 327 -31.40 -10.06 18.78
CA LEU A 327 -30.13 -9.99 18.06
C LEU A 327 -30.05 -11.10 17.00
N VAL A 328 -29.75 -10.71 15.77
CA VAL A 328 -29.43 -11.61 14.65
C VAL A 328 -27.93 -11.52 14.40
N ILE A 329 -27.25 -12.67 14.32
CA ILE A 329 -25.80 -12.75 14.10
C ILE A 329 -25.57 -13.46 12.78
N GLU A 330 -24.76 -12.85 11.91
CA GLU A 330 -24.37 -13.39 10.62
C GLU A 330 -22.84 -13.28 10.47
N VAL A 331 -22.14 -14.41 10.39
CA VAL A 331 -20.69 -14.43 10.12
C VAL A 331 -20.47 -15.15 8.80
N VAL A 332 -19.87 -14.47 7.83
CA VAL A 332 -19.71 -15.01 6.48
C VAL A 332 -18.29 -14.76 6.00
N PRO A 333 -17.46 -15.78 5.69
CA PRO A 333 -17.72 -17.22 5.88
C PRO A 333 -17.63 -17.66 7.35
N ASP A 334 -18.13 -18.85 7.68
CA ASP A 334 -18.14 -19.39 9.05
C ASP A 334 -16.73 -19.50 9.70
N ASP A 335 -15.69 -19.62 8.86
CA ASP A 335 -14.27 -19.68 9.25
C ASP A 335 -13.56 -18.32 9.20
N LEU A 336 -14.31 -17.22 9.17
CA LEU A 336 -13.77 -15.85 9.20
C LEU A 336 -12.81 -15.65 10.38
N LEU A 337 -11.60 -15.21 10.07
CA LEU A 337 -10.60 -14.80 11.05
C LEU A 337 -10.52 -13.28 11.09
N ILE A 338 -10.52 -12.73 12.31
CA ILE A 338 -10.44 -11.30 12.58
C ILE A 338 -9.08 -11.01 13.22
N ASP A 339 -8.40 -9.98 12.72
CA ASP A 339 -7.15 -9.48 13.29
C ASP A 339 -7.46 -8.23 14.14
N GLY A 340 -7.40 -8.35 15.46
CA GLY A 340 -7.71 -7.26 16.37
C GLY A 340 -7.60 -7.64 17.85
N ASP A 341 -7.88 -6.69 18.73
CA ASP A 341 -8.05 -6.95 20.16
C ASP A 341 -9.52 -7.36 20.41
N PRO A 342 -9.80 -8.65 20.69
CA PRO A 342 -11.17 -9.13 20.77
C PRO A 342 -11.96 -8.52 21.93
N ASP A 343 -11.29 -8.11 23.01
CA ASP A 343 -11.96 -7.55 24.18
C ASP A 343 -12.39 -6.10 23.90
N LEU A 344 -11.50 -5.32 23.30
CA LEU A 344 -11.82 -3.95 22.87
C LEU A 344 -12.86 -3.93 21.74
N LEU A 345 -12.74 -4.83 20.75
CA LEU A 345 -13.75 -4.94 19.70
C LEU A 345 -15.10 -5.40 20.26
N ALA A 346 -15.12 -6.31 21.24
CA ALA A 346 -16.37 -6.74 21.89
C ALA A 346 -17.04 -5.57 22.60
N GLN A 347 -16.26 -4.71 23.28
CA GLN A 347 -16.76 -3.48 23.88
C GLN A 347 -17.43 -2.56 22.86
N VAL A 348 -16.85 -2.40 21.67
CA VAL A 348 -17.45 -1.63 20.57
C VAL A 348 -18.76 -2.27 20.10
N ALA A 349 -18.72 -3.56 19.78
CA ALA A 349 -19.88 -4.27 19.25
C ALA A 349 -21.06 -4.28 20.24
N ILE A 350 -20.80 -4.56 21.52
CA ILE A 350 -21.83 -4.54 22.57
C ILE A 350 -22.44 -3.15 22.72
N ASN A 351 -21.61 -2.10 22.71
CA ASN A 351 -22.11 -0.73 22.79
C ASN A 351 -23.00 -0.37 21.60
N LEU A 352 -22.61 -0.74 20.37
CA LEU A 352 -23.43 -0.51 19.17
C LEU A 352 -24.72 -1.31 19.19
N VAL A 353 -24.65 -2.61 19.54
CA VAL A 353 -25.82 -3.49 19.60
C VAL A 353 -26.81 -3.01 20.67
N LYS A 354 -26.31 -2.61 21.84
CA LYS A 354 -27.14 -2.03 22.91
C LYS A 354 -27.82 -0.73 22.47
N ASN A 355 -27.08 0.17 21.83
CA ASN A 355 -27.62 1.42 21.31
C ASN A 355 -28.71 1.18 20.25
N GLY A 356 -28.50 0.23 19.34
CA GLY A 356 -29.48 -0.17 18.34
C GLY A 356 -30.74 -0.79 18.96
N ALA A 357 -30.58 -1.65 19.97
CA ALA A 357 -31.69 -2.30 20.68
C ALA A 357 -32.58 -1.28 21.42
N GLU A 358 -31.96 -0.31 22.11
CA GLU A 358 -32.69 0.77 22.77
C GLU A 358 -33.42 1.67 21.77
N ALA A 359 -32.80 1.97 20.62
CA ALA A 359 -33.42 2.77 19.57
C ALA A 359 -34.61 2.04 18.91
N ALA A 360 -34.46 0.73 18.67
CA ALA A 360 -35.50 -0.11 18.10
C ALA A 360 -36.68 -0.32 19.06
N ALA A 361 -36.42 -0.49 20.37
CA ALA A 361 -37.46 -0.71 21.37
C ALA A 361 -38.49 0.43 21.46
N GLY A 362 -38.08 1.67 21.16
CA GLY A 362 -38.96 2.83 21.15
C GLY A 362 -39.69 3.09 19.81
N HIS A 363 -39.48 2.25 18.79
CA HIS A 363 -39.92 2.55 17.42
C HIS A 363 -40.56 1.37 16.69
N ALA A 364 -39.93 0.19 16.72
CA ALA A 364 -40.35 -0.98 15.95
C ALA A 364 -41.31 -1.88 16.74
N ALA A 365 -42.30 -2.45 16.05
CA ALA A 365 -43.19 -3.47 16.64
C ALA A 365 -42.43 -4.75 17.05
N THR A 366 -41.38 -5.09 16.31
CA THR A 366 -40.45 -6.18 16.61
C THR A 366 -39.02 -5.64 16.61
N PRO A 367 -38.52 -5.15 17.76
CA PRO A 367 -37.19 -4.57 17.84
C PRO A 367 -36.12 -5.61 17.48
N GLN A 368 -35.26 -5.26 16.52
CA GLN A 368 -34.23 -6.15 16.00
C GLN A 368 -32.93 -5.39 15.77
N VAL A 369 -31.82 -6.05 16.11
CA VAL A 369 -30.47 -5.62 15.76
C VAL A 369 -29.77 -6.76 15.04
N THR A 370 -29.02 -6.44 14.00
CA THR A 370 -28.25 -7.38 13.20
C THR A 370 -26.77 -7.05 13.36
N LEU A 371 -25.98 -8.05 13.79
CA LEU A 371 -24.52 -8.02 13.82
C LEU A 371 -24.02 -8.93 12.70
N ARG A 372 -23.46 -8.33 11.65
CA ARG A 372 -22.93 -9.06 10.50
C ARG A 372 -21.42 -8.88 10.37
N MET A 373 -20.69 -9.92 10.01
CA MET A 373 -19.25 -9.89 9.81
C MET A 373 -18.91 -10.53 8.47
N GLU A 374 -18.06 -9.85 7.69
CA GLU A 374 -17.62 -10.36 6.39
C GLU A 374 -16.22 -9.86 6.00
N PRO A 375 -15.49 -10.56 5.12
CA PRO A 375 -14.22 -10.09 4.59
C PRO A 375 -14.38 -8.74 3.88
N ALA A 376 -13.54 -7.78 4.27
CA ALA A 376 -13.33 -6.54 3.54
C ALA A 376 -12.14 -6.68 2.58
N ILE A 377 -11.91 -5.65 1.77
CA ILE A 377 -10.76 -5.62 0.86
C ILE A 377 -9.47 -5.50 1.70
N GLY A 378 -8.35 -5.95 1.12
CA GLY A 378 -7.04 -5.81 1.77
C GLY A 378 -6.77 -6.81 2.90
N GLY A 379 -7.61 -7.83 3.07
CA GLY A 379 -7.48 -8.80 4.16
C GLY A 379 -8.03 -8.30 5.50
N ARG A 380 -8.79 -7.20 5.48
CA ARG A 380 -9.49 -6.63 6.62
C ARG A 380 -10.85 -7.30 6.84
N THR A 381 -11.48 -7.02 7.97
CA THR A 381 -12.83 -7.48 8.30
C THR A 381 -13.79 -6.31 8.37
N MET A 382 -14.95 -6.44 7.73
CA MET A 382 -16.09 -5.56 7.91
C MET A 382 -17.00 -6.12 9.00
N ILE A 383 -17.31 -5.31 10.02
CA ILE A 383 -18.31 -5.59 11.06
C ILE A 383 -19.42 -4.56 10.91
N VAL A 384 -20.63 -5.03 10.64
CA VAL A 384 -21.82 -4.22 10.43
C VAL A 384 -22.77 -4.41 11.60
N VAL A 385 -23.21 -3.31 12.21
CA VAL A 385 -24.29 -3.30 13.20
C VAL A 385 -25.44 -2.47 12.64
N ALA A 386 -26.58 -3.12 12.39
CA ALA A 386 -27.77 -2.48 11.85
C ALA A 386 -28.98 -2.70 12.76
N ASP A 387 -29.73 -1.65 13.06
CA ASP A 387 -31.00 -1.73 13.79
C ASP A 387 -32.19 -1.39 12.89
N ASN A 388 -33.40 -1.70 13.35
CA ASN A 388 -34.65 -1.30 12.72
C ASN A 388 -35.36 -0.17 13.50
N GLY A 389 -34.59 0.69 14.16
CA GLY A 389 -35.09 1.86 14.89
C GLY A 389 -35.38 3.07 13.99
N PRO A 390 -35.48 4.28 14.58
CA PRO A 390 -35.77 5.51 13.83
C PRO A 390 -34.56 6.01 13.01
N GLY A 391 -33.38 5.44 13.23
CA GLY A 391 -32.12 5.87 12.63
C GLY A 391 -31.57 7.18 13.19
N VAL A 392 -30.54 7.71 12.54
CA VAL A 392 -29.88 8.96 12.93
C VAL A 392 -30.34 10.09 11.99
N PRO A 393 -30.93 11.18 12.52
CA PRO A 393 -31.31 12.34 11.73
C PRO A 393 -30.12 12.92 10.95
N ALA A 394 -30.36 13.38 9.72
CA ALA A 394 -29.30 13.84 8.81
C ALA A 394 -28.39 14.94 9.42
N GLY A 395 -28.97 15.87 10.20
CA GLY A 395 -28.22 16.95 10.85
C GLY A 395 -27.29 16.51 11.98
N PHE A 396 -27.40 15.28 12.49
CA PHE A 396 -26.58 14.79 13.61
C PHE A 396 -25.58 13.71 13.21
N ARG A 397 -25.55 13.29 11.93
CA ARG A 397 -24.71 12.17 11.47
C ARG A 397 -23.23 12.37 11.71
N ASP A 398 -22.74 13.61 11.61
CA ASP A 398 -21.34 13.95 11.85
C ASP A 398 -21.04 14.09 13.35
N ASP A 399 -22.05 14.44 14.15
CA ASP A 399 -21.92 14.73 15.58
C ASP A 399 -22.07 13.48 16.47
N VAL A 400 -22.63 12.37 15.97
CA VAL A 400 -22.88 11.16 16.79
C VAL A 400 -21.62 10.55 17.41
N PHE A 401 -20.45 10.85 16.86
CA PHE A 401 -19.16 10.38 17.39
C PHE A 401 -18.48 11.38 18.31
N LEU A 402 -19.05 12.57 18.51
CA LEU A 402 -18.53 13.56 19.46
C LEU A 402 -18.76 13.06 20.90
N PRO A 403 -17.78 13.25 21.81
CA PRO A 403 -17.97 12.93 23.22
C PRO A 403 -19.15 13.69 23.82
N PHE A 404 -19.90 13.02 24.69
CA PHE A 404 -21.10 13.52 25.38
C PHE A 404 -22.28 13.88 24.47
N PHE A 405 -22.19 13.64 23.17
CA PHE A 405 -23.34 13.77 22.29
C PHE A 405 -24.36 12.67 22.62
N THR A 406 -25.56 13.06 23.04
CA THR A 406 -26.66 12.16 23.35
C THR A 406 -27.98 12.86 23.09
N THR A 407 -28.93 12.14 22.50
CA THR A 407 -30.33 12.56 22.39
C THR A 407 -31.20 11.95 23.50
N LYS A 408 -30.62 11.13 24.38
CA LYS A 408 -31.30 10.39 25.45
C LYS A 408 -31.14 11.11 26.79
N ALA A 409 -32.22 11.17 27.56
CA ALA A 409 -32.27 11.84 28.88
C ALA A 409 -31.33 11.25 29.94
N ALA A 410 -31.01 9.95 29.85
CA ALA A 410 -30.11 9.24 30.77
C ALA A 410 -28.83 8.72 30.09
N GLY A 411 -28.54 9.13 28.85
CA GLY A 411 -27.36 8.68 28.13
C GLY A 411 -26.11 9.45 28.56
N THR A 412 -24.98 8.77 28.74
CA THR A 412 -23.71 9.44 29.03
C THR A 412 -23.12 10.12 27.80
N GLY A 413 -23.51 9.73 26.57
CA GLY A 413 -22.96 10.24 25.31
C GLY A 413 -21.50 9.82 25.04
N VAL A 414 -21.01 8.85 25.80
CA VAL A 414 -19.60 8.44 25.82
C VAL A 414 -19.34 7.22 24.92
N GLY A 415 -20.35 6.37 24.70
CA GLY A 415 -20.16 5.07 24.02
C GLY A 415 -19.65 5.16 22.57
N LEU A 416 -20.27 6.00 21.73
CA LEU A 416 -19.89 6.09 20.30
C LEU A 416 -18.53 6.76 20.08
N SER A 417 -18.19 7.76 20.90
CA SER A 417 -16.85 8.36 20.87
C SER A 417 -15.76 7.37 21.29
N LEU A 418 -16.06 6.49 22.26
CA LEU A 418 -15.16 5.38 22.63
C LEU A 418 -14.98 4.40 21.49
N ALA A 419 -16.10 4.02 20.86
CA ALA A 419 -16.09 3.10 19.73
C ALA A 419 -15.18 3.62 18.62
N ARG A 420 -15.32 4.89 18.24
CA ARG A 420 -14.44 5.51 17.23
C ARG A 420 -12.97 5.45 17.64
N ARG A 421 -12.64 5.70 18.91
CA ARG A 421 -11.26 5.68 19.39
C ARG A 421 -10.65 4.28 19.40
N ILE A 422 -11.40 3.27 19.83
CA ILE A 422 -10.98 1.87 19.76
C ILE A 422 -10.72 1.48 18.30
N ILE A 423 -11.64 1.78 17.39
CA ILE A 423 -11.51 1.42 15.98
C ILE A 423 -10.33 2.15 15.31
N VAL A 424 -10.12 3.44 15.58
CA VAL A 424 -8.94 4.16 15.07
C VAL A 424 -7.64 3.58 15.62
N ALA A 425 -7.62 3.15 16.90
CA ALA A 425 -6.44 2.49 17.49
C ALA A 425 -6.13 1.12 16.84
N HIS A 426 -7.12 0.48 16.22
CA HIS A 426 -6.94 -0.71 15.37
C HIS A 426 -6.52 -0.38 13.93
N ASN A 427 -6.19 0.88 13.63
CA ASN A 427 -6.00 1.38 12.25
C ASN A 427 -7.24 1.17 11.36
N GLY A 428 -8.41 1.08 11.98
CA GLY A 428 -9.69 0.85 11.34
C GLY A 428 -10.46 2.14 11.09
N THR A 429 -11.67 1.98 10.55
CA THR A 429 -12.63 3.09 10.37
C THR A 429 -14.01 2.66 10.87
N ILE A 430 -14.74 3.58 11.50
CA ILE A 430 -16.16 3.41 11.83
C ILE A 430 -16.94 4.50 11.13
N THR A 431 -18.01 4.13 10.44
CA THR A 431 -18.85 5.07 9.70
C THR A 431 -20.32 4.75 9.91
N LEU A 432 -21.16 5.76 9.75
CA LEU A 432 -22.61 5.60 9.71
C LEU A 432 -23.05 5.56 8.24
N ALA A 433 -23.38 4.36 7.76
CA ALA A 433 -23.79 4.11 6.39
C ALA A 433 -25.30 4.37 6.19
N PRO A 434 -25.76 4.63 4.95
CA PRO A 434 -27.17 4.60 4.61
C PRO A 434 -27.81 3.26 4.97
N ALA A 435 -29.06 3.30 5.44
CA ALA A 435 -29.86 2.12 5.77
C ALA A 435 -31.15 2.15 4.94
N ASP A 436 -31.20 1.35 3.87
CA ASP A 436 -32.32 1.33 2.91
C ASP A 436 -33.64 0.81 3.54
N GLY A 437 -33.56 0.13 4.69
CA GLY A 437 -34.69 -0.41 5.44
C GLY A 437 -35.15 0.42 6.64
N GLY A 438 -34.61 1.64 6.82
CA GLY A 438 -34.75 2.41 8.06
C GLY A 438 -33.72 2.03 9.12
N GLY A 439 -33.72 2.72 10.27
CA GLY A 439 -32.76 2.47 11.35
C GLY A 439 -31.36 3.09 11.13
N ALA A 440 -30.44 2.74 12.02
CA ALA A 440 -29.03 3.11 11.90
C ALA A 440 -28.18 1.91 11.47
N ARG A 441 -27.21 2.15 10.59
CA ARG A 441 -26.26 1.15 10.10
C ARG A 441 -24.84 1.63 10.31
N PHE A 442 -24.15 1.03 11.28
CA PHE A 442 -22.74 1.29 11.54
C PHE A 442 -21.88 0.26 10.81
N GLU A 443 -20.89 0.73 10.06
CA GLU A 443 -19.89 -0.08 9.37
C GLU A 443 -18.53 0.15 10.02
N ILE A 444 -17.89 -0.92 10.47
CA ILE A 444 -16.55 -0.94 11.04
C ILE A 444 -15.64 -1.74 10.12
N ILE A 445 -14.52 -1.15 9.71
CA ILE A 445 -13.46 -1.86 8.96
C ILE A 445 -12.24 -1.95 9.87
N VAL A 446 -11.78 -3.15 10.20
CA VAL A 446 -10.57 -3.42 10.99
C VAL A 446 -9.59 -4.33 10.26
#